data_AF-A0A4V1TXM1-F1
#
_entry.id   AF-A0A4V1TXM1-F1
#
_cell.length_a   1.000
_cell.length_b   1.000
_cell.length_c   1.000
_cell.angle_alpha   90.00
_cell.angle_beta   90.00
_cell.angle_gamma   90.00
#
_symmetry.space_group_name_H-M   'P 1'
#
loop_
_entity.id
_entity.type
_entity.pdbx_description
1 polymer ?
#
loop_
_entity_poly.entity_id
_entity_poly.type
_entity_poly.pdbx_seq_one_letter_code
_entity_poly.pdbx_strand_id
1 'polypeptide(L)'
;GALLMLMVTGNDLGVIGIIGIILLIGIVKKNAIMMIDFAIDAERNEGKAPLEAIRQAALLRFRPILMTTLAALFAAVPLMLGWGEGAELRRPLGLAIFGGLILSQLLTLFTTPVIYLGFDSLARRWSKKKSGMAQVAAP
;
A
#
# COMPACT_ATOMS: atom_id res chain seq x y z
N GLY A 1 3.09 -11.02 -0.72
CA GLY A 1 4.52 -10.72 -0.53
C GLY A 1 5.15 -11.68 0.46
N ALA A 2 4.95 -11.46 1.75
CA ALA A 2 5.62 -12.21 2.83
C ALA A 2 5.40 -13.74 2.75
N LEU A 3 4.14 -14.17 2.62
CA LEU A 3 3.80 -15.59 2.48
C LEU A 3 4.50 -16.23 1.27
N LEU A 4 4.48 -15.55 0.12
CA LEU A 4 5.11 -16.03 -1.10
C LEU A 4 6.62 -16.20 -0.91
N MET A 5 7.27 -15.25 -0.25
CA MET A 5 8.71 -15.33 0.01
C MET A 5 9.07 -16.48 0.96
N LEU A 6 8.28 -16.69 2.02
CA LEU A 6 8.46 -17.82 2.94
C LEU A 6 8.29 -19.16 2.21
N MET A 7 7.25 -19.29 1.38
CA MET A 7 7.01 -20.48 0.57
C MET A 7 8.15 -20.76 -0.41
N VAL A 8 8.64 -19.74 -1.13
CA VAL A 8 9.74 -19.89 -2.10
C VAL A 8 11.07 -20.25 -1.42
N THR A 9 11.30 -19.75 -0.20
CA THR A 9 12.51 -20.05 0.57
C THR A 9 12.39 -21.31 1.44
N GLY A 10 11.27 -22.03 1.38
CA GLY A 10 11.02 -23.25 2.16
C GLY A 10 10.95 -23.02 3.67
N ASN A 11 10.59 -21.80 4.11
CA ASN A 11 10.42 -21.49 5.53
C ASN A 11 8.95 -21.61 5.92
N ASP A 12 8.69 -22.21 7.09
CA ASP A 12 7.34 -22.37 7.60
C ASP A 12 6.73 -21.05 8.09
N LEU A 13 5.41 -20.95 7.97
CA LEU A 13 4.65 -19.87 8.55
C LEU A 13 4.44 -20.10 10.06
N GLY A 14 5.46 -19.78 10.84
CA GLY A 14 5.38 -19.77 12.31
C GLY A 14 4.89 -18.45 12.90
N VAL A 15 4.83 -18.39 14.23
CA VAL A 15 4.47 -17.18 15.02
C VAL A 15 5.29 -15.95 14.58
N ILE A 16 6.56 -16.16 14.26
CA ILE A 16 7.49 -15.09 13.90
C ILE A 16 7.22 -14.54 12.50
N GLY A 17 6.85 -15.41 11.55
CA GLY A 17 6.38 -15.00 10.23
C GLY A 17 5.11 -14.16 10.33
N ILE A 18 4.21 -14.50 11.25
CA ILE A 18 2.98 -13.73 11.54
C ILE A 18 3.33 -12.34 12.10
N ILE A 19 4.28 -12.24 13.03
CA ILE A 19 4.76 -10.93 13.54
C ILE A 19 5.27 -10.07 12.38
N GLY A 20 6.03 -10.65 11.45
CA GLY A 20 6.48 -9.97 10.24
C GLY A 20 5.33 -9.43 9.40
N ILE A 21 4.28 -10.23 9.18
CA ILE A 21 3.06 -9.82 8.45
C ILE A 21 2.35 -8.67 9.17
N ILE A 22 2.18 -8.73 10.49
CA ILE A 22 1.53 -7.68 11.27
C ILE A 22 2.30 -6.35 11.15
N LEU A 23 3.63 -6.41 11.22
CA LEU A 23 4.50 -5.23 11.06
C LEU A 23 4.37 -4.63 9.64
N LEU A 24 4.30 -5.49 8.61
CA LEU A 24 4.09 -5.07 7.22
C LEU A 24 2.77 -4.34 7.02
N ILE A 25 1.69 -4.78 7.69
CA ILE A 25 0.39 -4.09 7.61
C ILE A 25 0.55 -2.62 8.02
N GLY A 26 1.29 -2.34 9.10
CA GLY A 26 1.52 -0.97 9.56
C GLY A 26 2.30 -0.11 8.56
N ILE A 27 3.43 -0.63 8.05
CA ILE A 27 4.28 0.12 7.11
C ILE A 27 3.52 0.42 5.81
N VAL A 28 2.89 -0.59 5.23
CA VAL A 28 2.19 -0.49 3.94
C VAL A 28 0.96 0.39 4.07
N LYS A 29 0.15 0.19 5.13
CA LYS A 29 -1.05 0.99 5.39
C LYS A 29 -0.72 2.46 5.59
N LYS A 30 0.34 2.78 6.33
CA LYS A 30 0.78 4.18 6.52
C LYS A 30 1.03 4.86 5.18
N ASN A 31 1.79 4.21 4.31
CA ASN A 31 2.13 4.74 2.99
C ASN A 31 0.91 4.90 2.08
N ALA A 32 -0.06 3.97 2.15
CA ALA A 32 -1.31 4.05 1.40
C ALA A 32 -2.22 5.19 1.86
N ILE A 33 -2.47 5.29 3.17
CA ILE A 33 -3.30 6.35 3.77
C ILE A 33 -2.72 7.72 3.41
N MET A 34 -1.42 7.89 3.60
CA MET A 34 -0.69 9.10 3.27
C MET A 34 -0.81 9.56 1.80
N MET A 35 -1.00 8.63 0.84
CA MET A 35 -1.21 8.95 -0.57
C MET A 35 -2.65 9.39 -0.81
N ILE A 36 -3.62 8.67 -0.23
CA ILE A 36 -5.04 8.98 -0.33
C ILE A 36 -5.32 10.35 0.32
N ASP A 37 -4.76 10.60 1.50
CA ASP A 37 -4.94 11.86 2.22
C ASP A 37 -4.46 13.05 1.38
N PHE A 38 -3.30 12.95 0.72
CA PHE A 38 -2.83 14.02 -0.17
C PHE A 38 -3.69 14.19 -1.42
N ALA A 39 -4.25 13.10 -1.96
CA ALA A 39 -5.16 13.21 -3.09
C ALA A 39 -6.46 13.91 -2.68
N ILE A 40 -7.03 13.55 -1.53
CA ILE A 40 -8.24 14.19 -0.98
C ILE A 40 -7.97 15.67 -0.65
N ASP A 41 -6.78 15.97 -0.10
CA ASP A 41 -6.38 17.34 0.21
C ASP A 41 -6.29 18.21 -1.06
N ALA A 42 -5.65 17.68 -2.12
CA ALA A 42 -5.56 18.37 -3.41
C ALA A 42 -6.94 18.54 -4.09
N GLU A 43 -7.85 17.59 -3.94
CA GLU A 43 -9.21 17.70 -4.47
C GLU A 43 -10.01 18.78 -3.73
N ARG A 44 -9.93 18.83 -2.39
CA ARG A 44 -10.74 19.71 -1.56
C ARG A 44 -10.19 21.13 -1.44
N ASN A 45 -8.88 21.27 -1.23
CA ASN A 45 -8.25 22.57 -0.96
C ASN A 45 -7.76 23.23 -2.24
N GLU A 46 -7.30 22.46 -3.23
CA GLU A 46 -6.79 22.98 -4.50
C GLU A 46 -7.83 22.88 -5.64
N GLY A 47 -8.97 22.23 -5.42
CA GLY A 47 -10.04 22.08 -6.41
C GLY A 47 -9.67 21.20 -7.61
N LYS A 48 -8.63 20.38 -7.49
CA LYS A 48 -8.11 19.56 -8.59
C LYS A 48 -9.07 18.43 -8.96
N ALA A 49 -9.09 18.07 -10.24
CA ALA A 49 -9.80 16.88 -10.67
C ALA A 49 -9.20 15.62 -10.01
N PRO A 50 -10.00 14.60 -9.66
CA PRO A 50 -9.53 13.39 -8.95
C PRO A 50 -8.33 12.70 -9.64
N LEU A 51 -8.31 12.70 -10.97
CA LEU A 51 -7.19 12.17 -11.76
C LEU A 51 -5.89 12.96 -11.56
N GLU A 52 -5.98 14.28 -11.51
CA GLU A 52 -4.82 15.16 -11.31
C GLU A 52 -4.34 15.09 -9.87
N ALA A 53 -5.27 15.09 -8.91
CA ALA A 53 -4.99 14.99 -7.48
C ALA A 53 -4.23 13.71 -7.12
N ILE A 54 -4.72 12.54 -7.57
CA ILE A 54 -4.05 11.26 -7.27
C ILE A 54 -2.71 11.14 -7.99
N ARG A 55 -2.58 11.70 -9.19
CA ARG A 55 -1.31 11.70 -9.93
C ARG A 55 -0.26 12.54 -9.22
N GLN A 56 -0.62 13.73 -8.76
CA GLN A 56 0.26 14.59 -7.97
C GLN A 56 0.65 13.90 -6.66
N ALA A 57 -0.32 13.33 -5.93
CA ALA A 57 -0.05 12.60 -4.70
C ALA A 57 0.91 11.43 -4.92
N ALA A 58 0.74 10.67 -6.00
CA ALA A 58 1.64 9.57 -6.37
C ALA A 58 3.07 10.06 -6.62
N LEU A 59 3.26 11.17 -7.36
CA LEU A 59 4.58 11.74 -7.64
C LEU A 59 5.28 12.25 -6.37
N LEU A 60 4.54 12.97 -5.51
CA LEU A 60 5.07 13.50 -4.25
C LEU A 60 5.45 12.38 -3.28
N ARG A 61 4.69 11.28 -3.26
CA ARG A 61 4.92 10.15 -2.36
C ARG A 61 5.88 9.11 -2.89
N PHE A 62 6.17 9.09 -4.19
CA PHE A 62 7.08 8.11 -4.79
C PHE A 62 8.46 8.10 -4.08
N ARG A 63 9.07 9.28 -3.89
CA ARG A 63 10.36 9.40 -3.21
C ARG A 63 10.29 8.94 -1.74
N PRO A 64 9.37 9.45 -0.89
CA PRO A 64 9.19 8.96 0.48
C PRO A 64 8.89 7.45 0.60
N ILE A 65 8.05 6.91 -0.28
CA ILE A 65 7.70 5.48 -0.30
C ILE A 65 8.95 4.64 -0.57
N LEU A 66 9.75 5.01 -1.56
CA LEU A 66 11.01 4.33 -1.84
C LEU A 66 12.00 4.46 -0.68
N MET A 67 12.13 5.64 -0.06
CA MET A 67 13.02 5.84 1.08
C MET A 67 12.70 4.89 2.24
N THR A 68 11.42 4.79 2.62
CA THR A 68 10.99 3.90 3.70
C THR A 68 11.16 2.42 3.34
N THR A 69 10.86 2.06 2.09
CA THR A 69 10.98 0.69 1.61
C THR A 69 12.45 0.25 1.59
N LEU A 70 13.33 1.06 1.00
CA LEU A 70 14.76 0.75 0.92
C LEU A 70 15.39 0.65 2.30
N ALA A 71 15.10 1.57 3.22
CA ALA A 71 15.60 1.50 4.58
C ALA A 71 15.20 0.19 5.29
N ALA A 72 13.94 -0.21 5.16
CA ALA A 72 13.45 -1.44 5.77
C ALA A 72 13.97 -2.71 5.06
N LEU A 73 14.18 -2.67 3.73
CA LEU A 73 14.83 -3.75 3.00
C LEU A 73 16.29 -3.92 3.44
N PHE A 74 17.05 -2.83 3.54
CA PHE A 74 18.43 -2.89 4.05
C PHE A 74 18.50 -3.39 5.50
N ALA A 75 17.50 -3.08 6.33
CA ALA A 75 17.40 -3.66 7.67
C ALA A 75 17.05 -5.17 7.66
N ALA A 76 16.25 -5.62 6.69
CA ALA A 76 15.83 -7.02 6.56
C ALA A 76 16.93 -7.93 5.98
N VAL A 77 17.82 -7.40 5.13
CA VAL A 77 18.93 -8.15 4.50
C VAL A 77 19.84 -8.85 5.52
N PRO A 78 20.40 -8.18 6.54
CA PRO A 78 21.23 -8.86 7.53
C PRO A 78 20.44 -9.82 8.42
N LEU A 79 19.13 -9.58 8.63
CA LEU A 79 18.28 -10.49 9.40
C LEU A 79 18.04 -11.82 8.67
N MET A 80 17.82 -11.78 7.35
CA MET A 80 17.63 -12.99 6.55
C MET A 80 18.95 -13.73 6.28
N LEU A 81 20.08 -13.01 6.26
CA LEU A 81 21.42 -13.59 6.04
C LEU A 81 22.18 -13.87 7.35
N GLY A 82 21.56 -13.72 8.52
CA GLY A 82 22.21 -13.98 9.81
C GLY A 82 22.46 -15.49 10.01
N TRP A 83 23.69 -15.84 10.41
CA TRP A 83 24.10 -17.21 10.74
C TRP A 83 24.63 -17.17 12.19
N GLY A 84 24.07 -18.00 13.07
CA GLY A 84 24.39 -18.00 14.51
C GLY A 84 23.18 -18.35 15.38
N GLU A 85 23.34 -18.27 16.70
CA GLU A 85 22.27 -18.54 17.66
C GLU A 85 21.07 -17.59 17.45
N GLY A 86 19.86 -18.15 17.46
CA GLY A 86 18.62 -17.41 17.17
C GLY A 86 18.39 -17.10 15.68
N ALA A 87 19.20 -17.63 14.75
CA ALA A 87 18.96 -17.49 13.31
C ALA A 87 17.61 -18.12 12.87
N GLU A 88 17.16 -19.17 13.56
CA GLU A 88 15.84 -19.78 13.38
C GLU A 88 14.67 -18.80 13.62
N LEU A 89 14.89 -17.77 14.44
CA LEU A 89 13.91 -16.71 14.71
C LEU A 89 14.08 -15.55 13.71
N ARG A 90 15.31 -15.14 13.45
CA ARG A 90 15.62 -13.93 12.65
C ARG A 90 15.37 -14.12 11.15
N ARG A 91 15.68 -15.31 10.62
CA ARG A 91 15.52 -15.63 9.20
C ARG A 91 14.07 -15.52 8.70
N PRO A 92 13.08 -16.22 9.29
CA PRO A 92 11.69 -16.13 8.82
C PRO A 92 11.13 -14.71 8.98
N LEU A 93 11.54 -13.97 10.02
CA LEU A 93 11.16 -12.56 10.18
C LEU A 93 11.70 -11.68 9.05
N GLY A 94 13.01 -11.78 8.76
CA GLY A 94 13.67 -11.01 7.72
C GLY A 94 13.10 -11.32 6.33
N LEU A 95 12.88 -12.60 6.02
CA LEU A 95 12.29 -13.05 4.76
C LEU A 95 10.86 -12.55 4.58
N ALA A 96 10.03 -12.63 5.62
CA ALA A 96 8.67 -12.10 5.61
C ALA A 96 8.68 -10.59 5.30
N ILE A 97 9.50 -9.80 6.01
CA ILE A 97 9.61 -8.36 5.80
C ILE A 97 10.11 -8.04 4.39
N PHE A 98 11.17 -8.70 3.94
CA PHE A 98 11.79 -8.43 2.64
C PHE A 98 10.83 -8.66 1.48
N GLY A 99 10.28 -9.87 1.37
CA GLY A 99 9.34 -10.21 0.30
C GLY A 99 7.97 -9.54 0.49
N GLY A 100 7.60 -9.26 1.73
CA GLY A 100 6.42 -8.49 2.08
C GLY A 100 6.46 -7.07 1.54
N LEU A 101 7.51 -6.32 1.86
CA LEU A 101 7.65 -4.92 1.47
C LEU A 101 7.73 -4.75 -0.04
N ILE A 102 8.54 -5.56 -0.74
CA ILE A 102 8.70 -5.42 -2.20
C ILE A 102 7.36 -5.59 -2.89
N LEU A 103 6.69 -6.72 -2.67
CA LEU A 103 5.42 -6.99 -3.35
C LEU A 103 4.31 -6.05 -2.89
N SER A 104 4.17 -5.86 -1.57
CA SER A 104 3.06 -5.06 -1.04
C SER A 104 3.21 -3.59 -1.42
N GLN A 105 4.42 -3.04 -1.41
CA GLN A 105 4.61 -1.63 -1.75
C GLN A 105 4.39 -1.36 -3.24
N LEU A 106 4.82 -2.26 -4.12
CA LEU A 106 4.50 -2.20 -5.55
C LEU A 106 2.99 -2.27 -5.75
N LEU A 107 2.33 -3.26 -5.16
CA LEU A 107 0.88 -3.39 -5.25
C LEU A 107 0.18 -2.14 -4.74
N THR A 108 0.57 -1.57 -3.59
CA THR A 108 -0.01 -0.32 -3.08
C THR A 108 0.19 0.84 -4.04
N LEU A 109 1.39 1.06 -4.56
CA LEU A 109 1.67 2.21 -5.43
C LEU A 109 0.89 2.17 -6.74
N PHE A 110 0.58 0.99 -7.26
CA PHE A 110 -0.22 0.83 -8.48
C PHE A 110 -1.73 0.67 -8.21
N THR A 111 -2.10 -0.09 -7.19
CA THR A 111 -3.50 -0.45 -6.92
C THR A 111 -4.24 0.69 -6.26
N THR A 112 -3.61 1.41 -5.33
CA THR A 112 -4.25 2.53 -4.63
C THR A 112 -4.75 3.64 -5.58
N PRO A 113 -3.96 4.13 -6.55
CA PRO A 113 -4.46 5.16 -7.46
C PRO A 113 -5.59 4.65 -8.36
N VAL A 114 -5.51 3.40 -8.82
CA VAL A 114 -6.55 2.78 -9.65
C VAL A 114 -7.85 2.64 -8.88
N ILE A 115 -7.79 2.15 -7.63
CA ILE A 115 -8.96 1.99 -6.76
C ILE A 115 -9.59 3.36 -6.45
N TYR A 116 -8.78 4.38 -6.16
CA TYR A 116 -9.27 5.74 -5.89
C TYR A 116 -10.09 6.28 -7.08
N LEU A 117 -9.55 6.17 -8.30
CA LEU A 117 -10.27 6.61 -9.51
C LEU A 117 -11.50 5.75 -9.83
N GLY A 118 -11.44 4.45 -9.52
CA GLY A 118 -12.59 3.56 -9.65
C GLY A 118 -13.75 3.97 -8.74
N PHE A 119 -13.46 4.28 -7.47
CA PHE A 119 -14.47 4.77 -6.52
C PHE A 119 -15.03 6.13 -6.92
N ASP A 120 -14.20 7.07 -7.35
CA ASP A 120 -14.65 8.37 -7.82
C ASP A 120 -15.53 8.26 -9.09
N SER A 121 -15.14 7.40 -10.03
CA SER A 121 -15.97 7.12 -11.22
C SER A 121 -17.33 6.51 -10.85
N LEU A 122 -17.37 5.61 -9.87
CA LEU A 122 -18.61 5.01 -9.37
C LEU A 122 -19.48 6.05 -8.65
N ALA A 123 -18.89 6.89 -7.81
CA ALA A 123 -19.57 7.97 -7.09
C ALA A 123 -20.23 8.96 -8.07
N ARG A 124 -19.51 9.36 -9.13
CA ARG A 124 -20.06 10.25 -10.18
C ARG A 124 -21.21 9.62 -10.95
N ARG A 125 -21.14 8.32 -11.26
CA ARG A 125 -22.25 7.59 -11.92
C ARG A 125 -23.49 7.51 -11.03
N TRP A 126 -23.33 7.28 -9.73
CA TRP A 126 -24.45 7.28 -8.79
C TRP A 126 -25.04 8.68 -8.57
N SER A 127 -24.21 9.72 -8.55
CA SER A 127 -24.67 11.11 -8.46
C SER A 127 -25.50 11.51 -9.69
N LYS A 128 -25.02 11.21 -10.91
CA LYS A 128 -25.79 11.45 -12.16
C LYS A 128 -27.14 10.72 -12.19
N LYS A 129 -27.20 9.47 -11.68
CA LYS A 129 -28.46 8.71 -11.59
C LYS A 129 -29.47 9.37 -10.63
N LYS A 130 -28.98 9.99 -9.55
CA LYS A 130 -29.82 10.70 -8.58
C LYS A 130 -30.35 12.03 -9.15
N SER A 131 -29.54 12.75 -9.92
CA SER A 131 -29.95 13.99 -10.61
C SER A 131 -30.96 13.73 -11.73
N GLY A 132 -30.82 12.63 -12.49
CA GLY A 132 -31.78 12.24 -13.53
C GLY A 132 -33.17 11.88 -12.98
N MET A 133 -33.25 11.32 -11.77
CA MET A 133 -34.53 11.05 -11.10
C MET A 133 -35.20 12.31 -10.55
N ALA A 134 -34.42 13.33 -10.15
CA ALA A 134 -34.97 14.61 -9.71
C ALA A 134 -35.53 15.46 -10.88
N GLN A 135 -34.95 15.33 -12.08
CA GLN A 135 -35.37 16.10 -13.26
C GLN A 135 -36.62 15.51 -13.95
N VAL A 136 -36.90 14.21 -13.76
CA VAL A 136 -38.12 13.54 -14.26
C VAL A 136 -39.30 13.70 -13.28
N ALA A 137 -39.04 14.08 -12.03
CA ALA A 137 -40.05 14.31 -10.99
C ALA A 137 -40.44 15.79 -10.83
N ALA A 138 -39.91 16.69 -11.66
CA ALA A 138 -40.33 18.10 -11.70
C ALA A 138 -41.56 18.24 -12.62
N PRO A 139 -42.68 18.81 -12.14
CA PRO A 139 -43.91 18.98 -12.90
C PRO A 139 -43.80 20.02 -14.02
#